data_AF-A0A519KWD7-F1
#
_entry.id   AF-A0A519KWD7-F1
#
_cell.length_a   1.000
_cell.length_b   1.000
_cell.length_c   1.000
_cell.angle_alpha   90.00
_cell.angle_beta   90.00
_cell.angle_gamma   90.00
#
_symmetry.space_group_name_H-M   'P 1'
#
loop_
_entity.id
_entity.type
_entity.pdbx_description
1 polymer ?
#
loop_
_entity_poly.entity_id
_entity_poly.type
_entity_poly.pdbx_seq_one_letter_code
_entity_poly.pdbx_strand_id
1 'polypeptide(L)'
;MRPPAATHQMRLPLRRDGVETELDFVLSDSNRAAVTGLDAWPNAVAGPVMALCGPEGSGKSTVAGRWAERRGAVILHGSEAAVVDPLDVEGANIVLDRAQDADDESLFHLINLAMAGGALLLVSRRAP
;
A
#
# COMPACT_ATOMS: atom_id res chain seq x y z
N MET A 1 -50.14 0.26 -28.27
CA MET A 1 -48.75 -0.19 -28.01
C MET A 1 -47.95 1.05 -27.60
N ARG A 2 -47.58 1.17 -26.31
CA ARG A 2 -46.93 2.38 -25.73
C ARG A 2 -45.40 2.17 -25.80
N PRO A 3 -44.61 3.10 -26.35
CA PRO A 3 -43.15 2.95 -26.39
C PRO A 3 -42.56 2.98 -24.97
N PRO A 4 -41.51 2.19 -24.67
CA PRO A 4 -40.89 2.21 -23.35
C PRO A 4 -40.25 3.59 -23.11
N ALA A 5 -40.49 4.16 -21.92
CA ALA A 5 -39.90 5.42 -21.52
C ALA A 5 -38.37 5.27 -21.50
N ALA A 6 -37.68 6.09 -22.30
CA ALA A 6 -36.23 6.06 -22.40
C ALA A 6 -35.61 6.38 -21.04
N THR A 7 -34.89 5.40 -20.48
CA THR A 7 -34.10 5.54 -19.26
C THR A 7 -33.06 6.63 -19.49
N HIS A 8 -33.36 7.86 -19.07
CA HIS A 8 -32.40 8.97 -19.09
C HIS A 8 -31.37 8.71 -17.99
N GLN A 9 -30.35 7.93 -18.32
CA GLN A 9 -29.22 7.72 -17.42
C GLN A 9 -28.46 9.04 -17.29
N MET A 10 -28.63 9.68 -16.13
CA MET A 10 -27.81 10.84 -15.78
C MET A 10 -26.36 10.38 -15.64
N ARG A 11 -25.44 11.06 -16.34
CA ARG A 11 -24.02 10.87 -16.11
C ARG A 11 -23.71 11.42 -14.72
N LEU A 12 -23.35 10.54 -13.79
CA LEU A 12 -22.76 10.92 -12.52
C LEU A 12 -21.29 11.27 -12.79
N PRO A 13 -20.88 12.54 -12.75
CA PRO A 13 -19.49 12.90 -12.93
C PRO A 13 -18.77 12.57 -11.63
N LEU A 14 -18.37 11.31 -11.47
CA LEU A 14 -17.50 10.87 -10.37
C LEU A 14 -16.10 11.42 -10.63
N ARG A 15 -15.93 12.72 -10.39
CA ARG A 15 -14.60 13.31 -10.21
C ARG A 15 -14.13 12.88 -8.83
N ARG A 16 -13.21 11.91 -8.82
CA ARG A 16 -12.27 11.79 -7.69
C ARG A 16 -11.21 12.84 -7.97
N ASP A 17 -11.33 13.99 -7.32
CA ASP A 17 -10.25 14.96 -7.29
C ASP A 17 -9.12 14.28 -6.51
N GLY A 18 -8.19 13.70 -7.26
CA GLY A 18 -7.16 12.81 -6.76
C GLY A 18 -6.09 13.59 -6.02
N VAL A 19 -6.35 13.90 -4.75
CA VAL A 19 -5.34 14.05 -3.71
C VAL A 19 -6.03 13.64 -2.41
N GLU A 20 -5.75 12.44 -1.88
CA GLU A 20 -6.03 12.16 -0.47
C GLU A 20 -5.08 13.09 0.31
N THR A 21 -5.56 14.26 0.70
CA THR A 21 -4.72 15.19 1.47
C THR A 21 -4.53 14.63 2.88
N GLU A 22 -3.48 15.06 3.58
CA GLU A 22 -3.27 14.66 4.97
C GLU A 22 -4.48 15.01 5.87
N LEU A 23 -5.27 16.02 5.47
CA LEU A 23 -6.50 16.45 6.14
C LEU A 23 -7.69 15.49 5.93
N ASP A 24 -7.65 14.60 4.92
CA ASP A 24 -8.70 13.63 4.63
C ASP A 24 -8.55 12.31 5.39
N PHE A 25 -7.40 12.09 6.04
CA PHE A 25 -7.19 10.88 6.84
C PHE A 25 -7.79 11.02 8.25
N VAL A 26 -8.84 10.24 8.52
CA VAL A 26 -9.43 10.16 9.86
C VAL A 26 -8.71 9.08 10.68
N LEU A 27 -7.97 9.52 11.70
CA LEU A 27 -7.46 8.62 12.73
C LEU A 27 -8.61 8.21 13.66
N SER A 28 -8.80 6.91 13.83
CA SER A 28 -9.84 6.32 14.67
C SER A 28 -9.27 5.13 15.43
N ASP A 29 -10.03 4.58 16.38
CA ASP A 29 -9.57 3.41 17.14
C ASP A 29 -9.32 2.18 16.27
N SER A 30 -9.96 2.09 15.09
CA SER A 30 -9.77 0.95 14.18
C SER A 30 -8.45 0.97 13.42
N ASN A 31 -7.84 2.15 13.22
CA ASN A 31 -6.57 2.30 12.49
C ASN A 31 -5.40 2.82 13.34
N ARG A 32 -5.67 3.25 14.58
CA ARG A 32 -4.67 3.82 15.50
C ARG A 32 -3.46 2.92 15.70
N ALA A 33 -3.66 1.64 15.95
CA ALA A 33 -2.56 0.70 16.17
C ALA A 33 -1.65 0.57 14.95
N ALA A 34 -2.23 0.51 13.74
CA ALA A 34 -1.47 0.41 12.50
C ALA A 34 -0.66 1.70 12.24
N VAL A 35 -1.27 2.87 12.43
CA VAL A 35 -0.61 4.17 12.23
C VAL A 35 0.53 4.35 13.23
N THR A 36 0.28 4.14 14.53
CA THR A 36 1.31 4.27 15.56
C THR A 36 2.46 3.27 15.34
N GLY A 37 2.16 2.04 14.92
CA GLY A 37 3.18 1.04 14.60
C GLY A 37 4.08 1.49 13.44
N LEU A 38 3.48 2.00 12.37
CA LEU A 38 4.22 2.48 11.20
C LEU A 38 4.98 3.79 11.47
N ASP A 39 4.49 4.66 12.35
CA ASP A 39 5.23 5.88 12.73
C ASP A 39 6.53 5.54 13.46
N ALA A 40 6.51 4.50 14.30
CA ALA A 40 7.67 4.03 15.05
C ALA A 40 8.60 3.10 14.25
N TRP A 41 8.19 2.64 13.07
CA TRP A 41 8.92 1.67 12.24
C TRP A 41 9.46 2.32 10.94
N PRO A 42 10.56 1.85 10.33
CA PRO A 42 11.57 0.90 10.81
C PRO A 42 12.33 1.34 12.08
N ASN A 43 12.69 0.36 12.91
CA ASN A 43 13.55 0.52 14.09
C ASN A 43 14.34 -0.77 14.40
N ALA A 44 15.30 -0.69 15.31
CA ALA A 44 16.21 -1.80 15.63
C ALA A 44 15.51 -3.04 16.23
N VAL A 45 14.33 -2.89 16.84
CA VAL A 45 13.61 -4.00 17.48
C VAL A 45 12.74 -4.76 16.48
N ALA A 46 12.07 -4.04 15.58
CA ALA A 46 11.14 -4.60 14.60
C ALA A 46 11.82 -5.06 13.30
N GLY A 47 13.05 -4.58 13.03
CA GLY A 47 13.75 -4.88 11.78
C GLY A 47 13.19 -4.12 10.57
N PRO A 48 13.73 -4.37 9.36
CA PRO A 48 13.42 -3.60 8.17
C PRO A 48 12.21 -4.12 7.38
N VAL A 49 11.56 -5.21 7.79
CA VAL A 49 10.39 -5.77 7.10
C VAL A 49 9.18 -5.77 8.02
N MET A 50 8.06 -5.23 7.55
CA MET A 50 6.80 -5.21 8.29
C MET A 50 5.63 -5.57 7.38
N ALA A 51 4.62 -6.24 7.94
CA ALA A 51 3.38 -6.55 7.23
C ALA A 51 2.20 -5.77 7.82
N LEU A 52 1.46 -5.07 6.95
CA LEU A 52 0.18 -4.43 7.26
C LEU A 52 -0.95 -5.27 6.65
N CYS A 53 -1.75 -5.90 7.52
CA CYS A 53 -2.79 -6.85 7.10
C CYS A 53 -4.19 -6.41 7.55
N GLY A 54 -5.20 -6.76 6.75
CA GLY A 54 -6.60 -6.42 7.05
C GLY A 54 -7.53 -6.55 5.84
N PRO A 55 -8.86 -6.62 6.04
CA PRO A 55 -9.81 -6.90 4.98
C PRO A 55 -9.83 -5.81 3.87
N GLU A 56 -10.47 -6.11 2.75
CA GLU A 56 -10.68 -5.13 1.67
C GLU A 56 -11.47 -3.91 2.19
N GLY A 57 -11.11 -2.71 1.72
CA GLY A 57 -11.73 -1.47 2.16
C GLY A 57 -11.33 -0.96 3.55
N SER A 58 -10.39 -1.62 4.26
CA SER A 58 -9.96 -1.18 5.60
C SER A 58 -8.96 -0.01 5.63
N GLY A 59 -8.69 0.64 4.48
CA GLY A 59 -7.78 1.79 4.40
C GLY A 59 -6.28 1.48 4.41
N LYS A 60 -5.86 0.22 4.20
CA LYS A 60 -4.44 -0.16 4.23
C LYS A 60 -3.59 0.59 3.21
N SER A 61 -4.05 0.70 1.96
CA SER A 61 -3.31 1.41 0.90
C SER A 61 -3.15 2.90 1.24
N THR A 62 -4.16 3.55 1.83
CA THR A 62 -4.04 4.92 2.34
C THR A 62 -3.01 5.02 3.46
N VAL A 63 -3.07 4.13 4.46
CA VAL A 63 -2.10 4.11 5.58
C VAL A 63 -0.67 3.88 5.07
N ALA A 64 -0.48 2.93 4.15
CA ALA A 64 0.80 2.61 3.54
C ALA A 64 1.31 3.75 2.65
N GLY A 65 0.44 4.38 1.87
CA GLY A 65 0.77 5.57 1.06
C GLY A 65 1.27 6.72 1.91
N ARG A 66 0.62 7.01 3.05
CA ARG A 66 1.10 8.03 3.99
C ARG A 66 2.48 7.70 4.56
N TRP A 67 2.74 6.44 4.88
CA TRP A 67 4.08 6.03 5.31
C TRP A 67 5.10 6.21 4.17
N ALA A 68 4.73 5.85 2.94
CA ALA A 68 5.58 6.01 1.77
C ALA A 68 5.94 7.48 1.53
N GLU A 69 4.97 8.39 1.57
CA GLU A 69 5.20 9.83 1.44
C GLU A 69 6.15 10.35 2.52
N ARG A 70 5.95 9.98 3.79
CA ARG A 70 6.82 10.39 4.89
C ARG A 70 8.25 9.86 4.78
N ARG A 71 8.43 8.67 4.21
CA ARG A 71 9.72 7.96 4.16
C ARG A 71 10.38 8.02 2.78
N GLY A 72 9.78 8.70 1.81
CA GLY A 72 10.23 8.69 0.42
C GLY A 72 10.27 7.27 -0.17
N ALA A 73 9.28 6.43 0.17
CA ALA A 73 9.25 5.05 -0.27
C ALA A 73 8.71 4.92 -1.70
N VAL A 74 9.27 3.97 -2.45
CA VAL A 74 8.77 3.51 -3.74
C VAL A 74 7.56 2.61 -3.50
N ILE A 75 6.44 2.88 -4.16
CA ILE A 75 5.25 2.03 -4.10
C ILE A 75 5.25 1.13 -5.32
N LEU A 76 5.22 -0.17 -5.09
CA LEU A 76 5.11 -1.22 -6.08
C LEU A 76 3.82 -1.99 -5.85
N HIS A 77 3.15 -2.38 -6.93
CA HIS A 77 2.11 -3.40 -6.85
C HIS A 77 2.75 -4.80 -6.83
N GLY A 78 2.14 -5.78 -6.14
CA GLY A 78 2.65 -7.14 -6.03
C GLY A 78 2.99 -7.77 -7.39
N SER A 79 2.16 -7.52 -8.40
CA SER A 79 2.39 -8.01 -9.78
C SER A 79 3.56 -7.34 -10.51
N GLU A 80 4.09 -6.23 -9.99
CA GLU A 80 5.23 -5.51 -10.56
C GLU A 80 6.55 -5.98 -9.94
N ALA A 81 6.51 -6.76 -8.86
CA ALA A 81 7.71 -7.19 -8.14
C ALA A 81 8.73 -7.90 -9.04
N ALA A 82 8.27 -8.71 -9.99
CA ALA A 82 9.12 -9.48 -10.89
C ALA A 82 9.80 -8.66 -11.99
N VAL A 83 9.33 -7.44 -12.26
CA VAL A 83 9.83 -6.59 -13.35
C VAL A 83 10.65 -5.40 -12.85
N VAL A 84 10.71 -5.20 -11.54
CA VAL A 84 11.54 -4.17 -10.93
C VAL A 84 13.01 -4.61 -10.98
N ASP A 85 13.86 -3.74 -11.51
CA ASP A 85 15.30 -3.96 -11.43
C ASP A 85 15.76 -3.76 -9.98
N PRO A 86 16.42 -4.75 -9.35
CA PRO A 86 16.96 -4.61 -7.99
C PRO A 86 17.85 -3.38 -7.81
N LEU A 87 18.56 -2.94 -8.84
CA LEU A 87 19.43 -1.76 -8.79
C LEU A 87 18.64 -0.45 -8.66
N ASP A 88 17.42 -0.39 -9.18
CA ASP A 88 16.57 0.81 -9.10
C ASP A 88 16.00 1.03 -7.69
N VAL A 89 15.97 -0.01 -6.86
CA VAL A 89 15.38 -0.01 -5.52
C VAL A 89 16.37 -0.36 -4.41
N GLU A 90 17.66 -0.43 -4.72
CA GLU A 90 18.71 -0.72 -3.74
C GLU A 90 18.76 0.36 -2.64
N GLY A 91 18.65 -0.08 -1.38
CA GLY A 91 18.65 0.82 -0.22
C GLY A 91 17.37 1.67 -0.07
N ALA A 92 16.38 1.49 -0.94
CA ALA A 92 15.14 2.24 -0.91
C ALA A 92 14.19 1.73 0.18
N ASN A 93 13.31 2.62 0.65
CA ASN A 93 12.09 2.19 1.33
C ASN A 93 11.08 1.76 0.27
N ILE A 94 10.41 0.63 0.48
CA ILE A 94 9.49 0.03 -0.49
C ILE A 94 8.17 -0.27 0.21
N VAL A 95 7.07 0.11 -0.42
CA VAL A 95 5.75 -0.44 -0.13
C VAL A 95 5.41 -1.41 -1.24
N LEU A 96 5.15 -2.67 -0.89
CA LEU A 96 4.60 -3.66 -1.81
C LEU A 96 3.10 -3.77 -1.54
N ASP A 97 2.29 -3.02 -2.28
CA ASP A 97 0.84 -3.11 -2.19
C ASP A 97 0.35 -4.39 -2.86
N ARG A 98 -0.64 -5.05 -2.25
CA ARG A 98 -1.13 -6.36 -2.67
C ARG A 98 0.01 -7.38 -2.78
N ALA A 99 0.84 -7.45 -1.74
CA ALA A 99 2.01 -8.33 -1.69
C ALA A 99 1.66 -9.82 -1.94
N GLN A 100 0.43 -10.26 -1.68
CA GLN A 100 -0.03 -11.61 -2.02
C GLN A 100 -0.09 -11.91 -3.53
N ASP A 101 0.06 -10.90 -4.38
CA ASP A 101 0.06 -11.03 -5.84
C ASP A 101 1.50 -11.13 -6.41
N ALA A 102 2.53 -11.01 -5.56
CA ALA A 102 3.93 -11.23 -5.94
C ALA A 102 4.28 -12.72 -5.91
N ASP A 103 5.21 -13.15 -6.76
CA ASP A 103 5.78 -14.50 -6.68
C ASP A 103 6.83 -14.61 -5.57
N ASP A 104 7.07 -15.84 -5.12
CA ASP A 104 7.95 -16.13 -3.98
C ASP A 104 9.41 -15.69 -4.21
N GLU A 105 9.92 -15.78 -5.44
CA GLU A 105 11.29 -15.42 -5.78
C GLU A 105 11.48 -13.90 -5.71
N SER A 106 10.60 -13.14 -6.34
CA SER A 106 10.60 -11.66 -6.26
C SER A 106 10.44 -11.16 -4.83
N LEU A 107 9.54 -11.77 -4.05
CA LEU A 107 9.35 -11.41 -2.64
C LEU A 107 10.60 -11.68 -1.81
N PHE A 108 11.26 -12.83 -2.03
CA PHE A 108 12.51 -13.16 -1.37
C PHE A 108 13.62 -12.15 -1.69
N HIS A 109 13.72 -11.70 -2.95
CA HIS A 109 14.68 -10.67 -3.35
C HIS A 109 14.40 -9.32 -2.68
N LEU A 110 13.15 -8.86 -2.64
CA LEU A 110 12.78 -7.61 -1.98
C LEU A 110 13.06 -7.65 -0.47
N ILE A 111 12.81 -8.79 0.18
CA ILE A 111 13.15 -8.99 1.60
C ILE A 111 14.66 -8.86 1.80
N ASN A 112 15.47 -9.51 0.96
CA ASN A 112 16.93 -9.45 1.07
C ASN A 112 17.47 -8.03 0.84
N LEU A 113 16.90 -7.30 -0.12
CA LEU A 113 17.26 -5.90 -0.35
C LEU A 113 16.99 -5.06 0.90
N ALA A 114 15.80 -5.17 1.51
CA ALA A 114 15.47 -4.46 2.74
C ALA A 114 16.39 -4.83 3.92
N MET A 115 16.82 -6.08 4.00
CA MET A 115 17.79 -6.54 5.00
C MET A 115 19.20 -5.97 4.76
N ALA A 116 19.58 -5.74 3.50
CA ALA A 116 20.84 -5.10 3.13
C ALA A 116 20.80 -3.57 3.31
N GLY A 117 19.62 -2.95 3.19
CA GLY A 117 19.39 -1.54 3.45
C GLY A 117 17.99 -1.10 3.06
N GLY A 118 17.47 -0.06 3.72
CA GLY A 118 16.11 0.43 3.50
C GLY A 118 15.08 -0.31 4.35
N ALA A 119 13.83 -0.37 3.86
CA ALA A 119 12.73 -1.03 4.55
C ALA A 119 11.65 -1.50 3.57
N LEU A 120 10.98 -2.62 3.88
CA LEU A 120 9.92 -3.20 3.09
C LEU A 120 8.62 -3.29 3.90
N LEU A 121 7.59 -2.57 3.46
CA LEU A 121 6.23 -2.68 3.97
C LEU A 121 5.39 -3.55 3.04
N LEU A 122 5.03 -4.74 3.49
CA LEU A 122 4.12 -5.63 2.79
C LEU A 122 2.68 -5.26 3.14
N VAL A 123 1.84 -5.00 2.13
CA VAL A 123 0.41 -4.74 2.35
C VAL A 123 -0.41 -5.87 1.77
N SER A 124 -1.16 -6.55 2.64
CA SER A 124 -1.92 -7.76 2.25
C SER A 124 -3.28 -7.81 2.90
N ARG A 125 -4.19 -8.60 2.31
CA ARG A 125 -5.53 -8.81 2.89
C ARG A 125 -5.52 -9.75 4.10
N ARG A 126 -4.60 -10.71 4.09
CA ARG A 126 -4.44 -11.74 5.12
C ARG A 126 -3.04 -11.64 5.69
N ALA A 127 -2.92 -11.96 6.97
CA ALA A 127 -1.63 -12.22 7.57
C ALA A 127 -0.98 -13.44 6.86
N PRO A 128 0.35 -13.45 6.73
CA PRO A 128 1.07 -14.65 6.29
C PRO A 128 0.79 -15.85 7.20
#